data_AF-A0A6P0KDI8-F1
#
_entry.id   AF-A0A6P0KDI8-F1
#
_cell.length_a   1.000
_cell.length_b   1.000
_cell.length_c   1.000
_cell.angle_alpha   90.00
_cell.angle_beta   90.00
_cell.angle_gamma   90.00
#
_symmetry.space_group_name_H-M   'P 1'
#
loop_
_entity.id
_entity.type
_entity.pdbx_description
1 polymer ?
#
loop_
_entity_poly.entity_id
_entity_poly.type
_entity_poly.pdbx_seq_one_letter_code
_entity_poly.pdbx_strand_id
1 'polypeptide(L)'
;MLPTITHASTITCFAYWDCGIKQGMRYFNELYTHSRSFARKDREQAYLLGTKLAESGAKVCLTVSEDAYSIWLELRSCAAASA
;
A
#
# COMPACT_ATOMS: atom_id res chain seq x y z
N MET A 1 7.24 -10.72 6.56
CA MET A 1 6.87 -11.18 5.20
C MET A 1 7.43 -10.19 4.18
N LEU A 2 7.43 -10.51 2.88
CA LEU A 2 7.84 -9.55 1.84
C LEU A 2 6.61 -8.83 1.26
N PRO A 3 6.74 -7.57 0.83
CA PRO A 3 5.64 -6.84 0.20
C PRO A 3 5.32 -7.43 -1.18
N THR A 4 4.03 -7.49 -1.51
CA THR A 4 3.59 -7.89 -2.86
C THR A 4 3.83 -6.75 -3.83
N ILE A 5 4.54 -6.99 -4.94
CA ILE A 5 4.81 -5.96 -5.95
C ILE A 5 3.91 -6.18 -7.17
N THR A 6 3.23 -5.13 -7.63
CA THR A 6 2.39 -5.17 -8.83
C THR A 6 2.44 -3.84 -9.59
N HIS A 7 1.85 -3.79 -10.78
CA HIS A 7 1.73 -2.55 -11.55
C HIS A 7 0.49 -1.75 -11.12
N ALA A 8 0.59 -0.42 -11.10
CA ALA A 8 -0.53 0.44 -10.74
C ALA A 8 -1.74 0.29 -11.69
N SER A 9 -1.52 -0.19 -12.92
CA SER A 9 -2.59 -0.47 -13.89
C SER A 9 -3.43 -1.70 -13.57
N THR A 10 -2.99 -2.57 -12.67
CA THR A 10 -3.71 -3.82 -12.32
C THR A 10 -4.64 -3.64 -11.12
N ILE A 11 -4.59 -2.49 -10.45
CA ILE A 11 -5.38 -2.18 -9.26
C ILE A 11 -6.56 -1.28 -9.60
N THR A 12 -7.64 -1.40 -8.84
CA THR A 12 -8.77 -0.46 -8.91
C THR A 12 -8.75 0.44 -7.69
N CYS A 13 -8.46 1.72 -7.88
CA CYS A 13 -8.50 2.71 -6.80
C CYS A 13 -9.93 3.16 -6.51
N PHE A 14 -10.20 3.50 -5.26
CA PHE A 14 -11.44 4.14 -4.82
C PHE A 14 -11.14 5.17 -3.74
N ALA A 15 -12.05 6.11 -3.53
CA ALA A 15 -12.00 7.02 -2.39
C ALA A 15 -12.96 6.52 -1.30
N TYR A 16 -12.61 6.70 -0.04
CA TYR A 16 -13.46 6.35 1.09
C TYR A 16 -13.25 7.33 2.25
N TRP A 17 -14.19 7.33 3.19
CA TRP A 17 -14.13 8.19 4.38
C TRP A 17 -13.62 7.41 5.59
N ASP A 18 -12.54 7.87 6.19
CA ASP A 18 -12.01 7.40 7.47
C ASP A 18 -11.15 8.52 8.08
N CYS A 19 -11.71 9.25 9.05
CA CYS A 19 -11.13 10.48 9.60
C CYS A 19 -10.72 11.50 8.51
N GLY A 20 -11.47 11.54 7.40
CA GLY A 20 -11.17 12.33 6.20
C GLY A 20 -11.27 11.49 4.93
N ILE A 21 -11.12 12.15 3.77
CA ILE A 21 -11.09 11.44 2.47
C ILE A 21 -9.73 10.75 2.33
N LYS A 22 -9.75 9.43 2.22
CA LYS A 22 -8.56 8.60 1.96
C LYS A 22 -8.67 7.91 0.60
N GLN A 23 -7.52 7.56 0.05
CA GLN A 23 -7.42 6.73 -1.14
C GLN A 23 -7.23 5.27 -0.74
N GLY A 24 -8.04 4.40 -1.33
CA GLY A 24 -7.93 2.96 -1.20
C GLY A 24 -7.76 2.28 -2.55
N MET A 25 -7.39 1.01 -2.52
CA MET A 25 -7.41 0.16 -3.70
C MET A 25 -7.97 -1.22 -3.37
N ARG A 26 -8.58 -1.85 -4.37
CA ARG A 26 -8.88 -3.27 -4.35
C ARG A 26 -7.82 -4.00 -5.17
N TYR A 27 -7.22 -5.02 -4.56
CA TYR A 27 -6.32 -5.94 -5.25
C TYR A 27 -6.70 -7.37 -4.86
N PHE A 28 -7.10 -8.16 -5.87
CA PHE A 28 -7.82 -9.43 -5.68
C PHE A 28 -9.05 -9.26 -4.77
N ASN A 29 -9.10 -9.96 -3.64
CA ASN A 29 -10.22 -9.95 -2.70
C ASN A 29 -9.95 -9.10 -1.44
N GLU A 30 -8.91 -8.27 -1.48
CA GLU A 30 -8.45 -7.48 -0.35
C GLU A 30 -8.56 -5.98 -0.64
N LEU A 31 -8.78 -5.23 0.43
CA LEU A 31 -8.85 -3.78 0.40
C LEU A 31 -7.63 -3.20 1.11
N TYR A 32 -7.00 -2.23 0.47
CA TYR A 32 -5.84 -1.56 1.00
C TYR A 32 -6.09 -0.06 1.09
N THR A 33 -5.45 0.58 2.05
CA THR A 33 -5.33 2.04 2.12
C THR A 33 -3.98 2.47 1.57
N HIS A 34 -3.97 3.61 0.88
CA HIS A 34 -2.73 4.29 0.54
C HIS A 34 -2.02 4.70 1.83
N SER A 35 -0.72 4.44 1.90
CA SER A 35 0.13 4.84 3.04
C SER A 35 1.12 5.92 2.63
N ARG A 36 1.89 5.69 1.55
CA ARG A 36 2.92 6.61 1.10
C ARG A 36 3.27 6.41 -0.36
N SER A 37 3.61 7.50 -1.05
CA SER A 37 4.19 7.46 -2.40
C SER A 37 5.62 7.95 -2.40
N PHE A 38 6.39 7.44 -3.35
CA PHE A 38 7.80 7.73 -3.59
C PHE A 38 8.00 8.03 -5.07
N ALA A 39 8.90 8.97 -5.38
CA ALA A 39 9.31 9.19 -6.76
C ALA A 39 10.07 7.96 -7.28
N ARG A 40 10.11 7.78 -8.61
CA ARG A 40 10.82 6.66 -9.25
C ARG A 40 12.28 6.51 -8.80
N LYS A 41 12.97 7.62 -8.54
CA LYS A 41 14.37 7.62 -8.06
C LYS A 41 14.52 7.01 -6.66
N ASP A 42 13.46 7.00 -5.86
CA ASP A 42 13.45 6.56 -4.47
C ASP A 42 12.96 5.10 -4.33
N ARG A 43 13.16 4.28 -5.38
CA ARG A 43 12.76 2.86 -5.44
C ARG A 43 13.21 2.08 -4.21
N GLU A 44 14.46 2.24 -3.83
CA GLU A 44 15.06 1.51 -2.71
C GLU A 44 14.38 1.90 -1.39
N GLN A 45 14.10 3.19 -1.19
CA GLN A 45 13.39 3.67 0.00
C GLN A 45 11.97 3.12 0.08
N ALA A 46 11.26 3.09 -1.05
CA ALA A 46 9.91 2.51 -1.13
C ALA A 46 9.93 1.01 -0.76
N TYR A 47 10.89 0.27 -1.29
CA TYR A 47 11.02 -1.16 -1.01
C TYR A 47 11.44 -1.44 0.43
N LEU A 48 12.42 -0.71 0.97
CA LEU A 48 12.86 -0.84 2.36
C LEU A 48 11.72 -0.53 3.33
N LEU A 49 10.97 0.55 3.10
CA LEU A 49 9.83 0.88 3.95
C LEU A 49 8.72 -0.17 3.84
N GLY A 50 8.37 -0.60 2.63
CA GLY A 50 7.37 -1.65 2.43
C GLY A 50 7.75 -2.97 3.11
N THR A 51 9.05 -3.31 3.10
CA THR A 51 9.57 -4.50 3.79
C THR A 51 9.47 -4.36 5.30
N LYS A 52 9.89 -3.23 5.88
CA LYS A 52 9.75 -2.97 7.32
C LYS A 52 8.29 -3.07 7.80
N LEU A 53 7.36 -2.55 7.01
CA LEU A 53 5.92 -2.65 7.31
C LEU A 53 5.40 -4.09 7.19
N ALA A 54 5.91 -4.87 6.22
CA ALA A 54 5.56 -6.28 6.08
C ALA A 54 6.19 -7.18 7.15
N GLU A 55 7.29 -6.74 7.77
CA GLU A 55 7.92 -7.38 8.94
C GLU A 55 7.13 -7.13 10.22
N SER A 56 6.41 -6.01 10.33
CA SER A 56 5.52 -5.74 11.48
C SER A 56 4.20 -6.52 11.44
N GLY A 57 4.06 -7.48 10.52
CA GLY A 57 2.88 -8.33 10.38
C GLY A 57 1.76 -7.74 9.50
N ALA A 58 1.93 -6.52 8.98
CA ALA A 58 0.95 -5.95 8.06
C ALA A 58 1.06 -6.58 6.68
N LYS A 59 -0.07 -6.82 6.01
CA LYS A 59 -0.06 -7.19 4.59
C LYS A 59 0.16 -5.95 3.73
N VAL A 60 1.29 -5.92 3.03
CA VAL A 60 1.76 -4.75 2.28
C VAL A 60 1.79 -5.04 0.79
N CYS A 61 1.30 -4.08 0.00
CA CYS A 61 1.43 -4.08 -1.45
C CYS A 61 2.17 -2.83 -1.93
N LEU A 62 3.11 -3.02 -2.85
CA LEU A 62 3.82 -1.98 -3.57
C LEU A 62 3.32 -1.94 -5.01
N THR A 63 2.82 -0.79 -5.44
CA THR A 63 2.47 -0.59 -6.84
C THR A 63 3.51 0.26 -7.55
N VAL A 64 3.84 -0.15 -8.78
CA VAL A 64 4.76 0.57 -9.67
C VAL A 64 3.98 1.25 -10.78
N SER A 65 4.16 2.55 -10.93
CA SER A 65 3.73 3.35 -12.08
C SER A 65 4.96 3.87 -12.84
N GLU A 66 4.75 4.58 -13.96
CA GLU A 66 5.87 5.13 -14.74
C GLU A 66 6.73 6.13 -13.94
N ASP A 67 6.10 6.86 -13.02
CA ASP A 67 6.73 7.99 -12.30
C ASP A 67 6.92 7.76 -10.80
N ALA A 68 6.20 6.80 -10.22
CA ALA A 68 6.14 6.63 -8.77
C ALA A 68 5.96 5.19 -8.30
N TYR A 69 6.38 4.95 -7.07
CA TYR A 69 6.05 3.78 -6.26
C TYR A 69 5.04 4.18 -5.19
N SER A 70 4.03 3.35 -4.94
CA SER A 70 3.08 3.57 -3.84
C SER A 70 3.02 2.35 -2.93
N ILE A 71 3.02 2.61 -1.62
CA ILE A 71 2.84 1.62 -0.56
C ILE A 71 1.38 1.63 -0.14
N TRP A 72 0.82 0.43 -0.08
CA TRP A 72 -0.54 0.16 0.32
C TRP A 72 -0.55 -0.83 1.47
N LEU A 73 -1.36 -0.54 2.49
CA LEU A 73 -1.53 -1.36 3.68
C LEU A 73 -2.92 -1.96 3.68
N GLU A 74 -3.04 -3.26 3.92
CA GLU A 74 -4.34 -3.90 4.02
C GLU A 74 -5.14 -3.30 5.19
N LEU A 75 -6.39 -2.91 4.92
CA LEU A 75 -7.24 -2.25 5.91
C LEU A 75 -7.51 -3.13 7.13
N ARG A 76 -7.64 -4.45 6.95
CA ARG A 76 -7.91 -5.41 8.03
C ARG A 76 -6.72 -5.52 8.99
N SER A 77 -5.50 -5.60 8.46
CA SER A 77 -4.27 -5.53 9.25
C SER A 77 -4.16 -4.25 10.08
N CYS A 78 -4.70 -3.12 9.59
CA CYS A 78 -4.66 -1.84 10.30
C CYS A 78 -5.71 -1.74 11.42
N ALA A 79 -6.91 -2.28 11.19
CA ALA A 79 -7.99 -2.29 12.18
C ALA A 79 -7.64 -3.09 13.44
N ALA A 80 -6.89 -4.20 13.31
CA ALA A 80 -6.46 -5.02 14.44
C ALA A 80 -5.41 -4.34 15.35
N ALA A 81 -4.68 -3.35 14.84
CA ALA A 81 -3.68 -2.61 15.62
C ALA A 81 -4.27 -1.45 16.45
N SER A 82 -5.58 -1.18 16.31
CA SER A 82 -6.29 -0.05 16.92
C SER A 82 -7.25 -0.49 18.04
N ALA A 83 -7.26 -1.78 18.41
CA ALA A 83 -8.18 -2.40 19.35
C ALA A 83 -7.51 -2.74 20.69
#